data_AF-A0A5J4XAT3-F1
#
_entry.id   AF-A0A5J4XAT3-F1
#
_cell.length_a   1.000
_cell.length_b   1.000
_cell.length_c   1.000
_cell.angle_alpha   90.00
_cell.angle_beta   90.00
_cell.angle_gamma   90.00
#
_symmetry.space_group_name_H-M   'P 1'
#
loop_
_entity.id
_entity.type
_entity.pdbx_description
1 polymer ?
#
loop_
_entity_poly.entity_id
_entity_poly.type
_entity_poly.pdbx_seq_one_letter_code
_entity_poly.pdbx_strand_id
1 'polypeptide(L)'
;MPLQESVFKLDNNKFWYLNFVYNFLYKCIDMDRVHFCNMDTDQMYLAIAGSKIECYKYGLKYVIKDQGFFDQQYKEWLPWNDCTVAEEKKLMGITIESQGENFVCIAPKCYNLYKENEQNDNIVSLVNRMKGVSEVKADITTNDHIKCLNDGCNINVTINNLQMKMEVMSTINMKKSVLTGTHNKIVVLIYGYYTPFVYGISVDHYIIE
;
A
#
# COMPACT_ATOMS: atom_id res chain seq x y z
N MET A 1 13.07 11.86 23.07
CA MET A 1 13.86 11.95 21.83
C MET A 1 13.85 13.40 21.39
N PRO A 2 15.00 14.08 21.30
CA PRO A 2 15.05 15.44 20.77
C PRO A 2 14.53 15.46 19.33
N LEU A 3 13.85 16.55 18.95
CA LEU A 3 13.17 16.71 17.64
C LEU A 3 14.11 16.48 16.44
N GLN A 4 15.39 16.85 16.59
CA GLN A 4 16.39 16.67 15.55
C GLN A 4 16.66 15.19 15.23
N GLU A 5 16.65 14.31 16.24
CA GLU A 5 16.84 12.87 16.03
C GLU A 5 15.65 12.23 15.30
N SER A 6 14.43 12.68 15.58
CA SER A 6 13.23 12.13 14.91
C SER A 6 13.16 12.56 13.44
N VAL A 7 13.54 13.80 13.12
CA VAL A 7 13.65 14.26 11.72
C VAL A 7 14.70 13.46 10.96
N PHE A 8 15.89 13.30 11.54
CA PHE A 8 16.96 12.52 10.91
C PHE A 8 16.55 11.06 10.64
N LYS A 9 15.85 10.43 11.60
CA LYS A 9 15.34 9.06 11.43
C LYS A 9 14.31 8.96 10.28
N LEU A 10 13.41 9.94 10.17
CA LEU A 10 12.41 9.96 9.11
C LEU A 10 13.05 10.14 7.72
N ASP A 11 14.01 11.05 7.59
CA ASP A 11 14.66 11.33 6.31
C ASP A 11 15.56 10.18 5.87
N ASN A 12 16.27 9.52 6.80
CA ASN A 12 17.01 8.30 6.49
C ASN A 12 16.10 7.17 5.99
N ASN A 13 14.90 7.01 6.57
CA ASN A 13 13.97 6.00 6.08
C ASN A 13 13.51 6.29 4.64
N LYS A 14 13.16 7.54 4.35
CA LYS A 14 12.80 7.96 2.98
C LYS A 14 13.96 7.74 2.01
N PHE A 15 15.18 8.12 2.40
CA PHE A 15 16.37 7.94 1.59
C PHE A 15 16.58 6.47 1.22
N TRP A 16 16.50 5.57 2.20
CA TRP A 16 16.65 4.13 1.96
C TRP A 16 15.57 3.56 1.06
N TYR A 17 14.33 3.99 1.26
CA TYR A 17 13.20 3.58 0.41
C TYR A 17 13.40 4.02 -1.05
N LEU A 18 13.78 5.29 -1.25
CA LEU A 18 14.06 5.82 -2.59
C LEU A 18 15.29 5.15 -3.21
N ASN A 19 16.28 4.78 -2.40
CA ASN A 19 17.45 4.05 -2.87
C ASN A 19 17.06 2.68 -3.42
N PHE A 20 16.21 1.92 -2.71
CA PHE A 20 15.68 0.66 -3.23
C PHE A 20 14.90 0.86 -4.53
N VAL A 21 14.00 1.84 -4.58
CA VAL A 21 13.18 2.09 -5.76
C VAL A 21 14.05 2.47 -6.97
N TYR A 22 14.89 3.50 -6.86
CA TYR A 22 15.64 4.02 -8.01
C TYR A 22 16.90 3.22 -8.34
N ASN A 23 17.62 2.70 -7.35
CA ASN A 23 18.88 2.01 -7.60
C ASN A 23 18.74 0.50 -7.73
N PHE A 24 17.65 -0.10 -7.26
CA PHE A 24 17.36 -1.51 -7.48
C PHE A 24 16.19 -1.70 -8.45
N LEU A 25 14.95 -1.35 -8.08
CA LEU A 25 13.75 -1.67 -8.87
C LEU A 25 13.81 -1.11 -10.30
N TYR A 26 14.02 0.19 -10.48
CA TYR A 26 14.05 0.81 -11.80
C TYR A 26 15.18 0.30 -12.71
N LYS A 27 16.25 -0.27 -12.15
CA LYS A 27 17.38 -0.80 -12.92
C LYS A 27 17.18 -2.26 -13.30
N CYS A 28 16.62 -3.08 -12.40
CA CYS A 28 16.49 -4.51 -12.62
C CYS A 28 15.12 -4.94 -13.16
N ILE A 29 14.08 -4.13 -12.98
CA ILE A 29 12.70 -4.46 -13.32
C ILE A 29 12.20 -3.65 -14.52
N ASP A 30 11.43 -4.33 -15.36
CA ASP A 30 10.61 -3.74 -16.41
C ASP A 30 9.39 -3.03 -15.80
N MET A 31 9.48 -1.70 -15.71
CA MET A 31 8.45 -0.84 -15.13
C MET A 31 7.20 -0.71 -16.02
N ASP A 32 7.25 -1.10 -17.29
CA ASP A 32 6.05 -1.16 -18.13
C ASP A 32 5.14 -2.33 -17.73
N ARG A 33 5.69 -3.28 -16.97
CA ARG A 33 5.02 -4.49 -16.49
C ARG A 33 4.76 -4.49 -14.98
N VAL A 34 5.09 -3.40 -14.30
CA VAL A 34 4.89 -3.25 -12.86
C VAL A 34 4.18 -1.93 -12.56
N HIS A 35 3.10 -2.00 -11.77
CA HIS A 35 2.34 -0.85 -11.34
C HIS A 35 2.43 -0.68 -9.82
N PHE A 36 2.77 0.52 -9.36
CA PHE A 36 2.73 0.87 -7.94
C PHE A 36 1.28 1.07 -7.50
N CYS A 37 0.78 0.19 -6.64
CA CYS A 37 -0.61 0.24 -6.18
C CYS A 37 -0.78 1.10 -4.94
N ASN A 38 0.12 0.94 -3.97
CA ASN A 38 0.11 1.71 -2.74
C ASN A 38 1.50 1.75 -2.10
N MET A 39 1.78 2.84 -1.38
CA MET A 39 3.04 3.09 -0.71
C MET A 39 2.76 3.67 0.69
N ASP A 40 3.31 3.07 1.74
CA ASP A 40 3.31 3.64 3.09
C ASP A 40 4.76 3.70 3.59
N THR A 41 4.95 4.08 4.86
CA THR A 41 6.23 4.44 5.47
C THR A 41 7.31 3.36 5.36
N ASP A 42 6.92 2.10 5.39
CA ASP A 42 7.79 0.93 5.49
C ASP A 42 7.32 -0.25 4.59
N GLN A 43 6.28 -0.04 3.78
CA GLN A 43 5.68 -1.07 2.95
C GLN A 43 5.35 -0.56 1.55
N MET A 44 5.38 -1.47 0.59
CA MET A 44 5.06 -1.21 -0.81
C MET A 44 4.20 -2.31 -1.38
N TYR A 45 3.17 -1.95 -2.12
CA TYR A 45 2.33 -2.90 -2.85
C TYR A 45 2.53 -2.69 -4.36
N LEU A 46 2.99 -3.75 -5.01
CA LEU A 46 3.24 -3.81 -6.44
C LEU A 46 2.23 -4.74 -7.10
N ALA A 47 1.60 -4.30 -8.19
CA ALA A 47 0.96 -5.18 -9.14
C ALA A 47 1.95 -5.53 -10.24
N ILE A 48 2.18 -6.84 -10.42
CA ILE A 48 3.18 -7.36 -11.35
C ILE A 48 2.45 -8.09 -12.47
N ALA A 49 2.76 -7.75 -13.72
CA ALA A 49 2.21 -8.43 -14.89
C ALA A 49 2.99 -9.71 -15.18
N GLY A 50 2.35 -10.87 -15.04
CA GLY A 50 2.95 -12.16 -15.34
C GLY A 50 1.97 -13.18 -15.89
N SER A 51 2.30 -14.45 -15.70
CA SER A 51 1.56 -15.57 -16.29
C SER A 51 0.35 -15.96 -15.46
N LYS A 52 -0.80 -16.17 -16.13
CA LYS A 52 -2.02 -16.71 -15.49
C LYS A 52 -1.82 -18.13 -14.95
N ILE A 53 -0.83 -18.88 -15.46
CA ILE A 53 -0.60 -20.29 -15.11
C ILE A 53 0.12 -20.41 -13.76
N GLU A 54 1.17 -19.61 -13.55
CA GLU A 54 1.95 -19.63 -12.31
C GLU A 54 1.35 -18.71 -11.21
N CYS A 55 0.40 -17.84 -11.58
CA CYS A 55 -0.28 -16.88 -10.69
C CYS A 55 0.73 -16.10 -9.82
N TYR A 56 0.39 -15.64 -8.62
CA TYR A 56 1.29 -14.79 -7.81
C TYR A 56 2.62 -15.47 -7.38
N LYS A 57 2.79 -16.78 -7.56
CA LYS A 57 3.96 -17.54 -7.08
C LYS A 57 5.24 -17.26 -7.87
N TYR A 58 5.15 -16.67 -9.06
CA TYR A 58 6.34 -16.34 -9.86
C TYR A 58 7.13 -15.13 -9.34
N GLY A 59 6.56 -14.34 -8.41
CA GLY A 59 7.20 -13.17 -7.84
C GLY A 59 7.66 -12.16 -8.91
N LEU A 60 8.96 -11.90 -8.99
CA LEU A 60 9.55 -10.94 -9.95
C LEU A 60 10.04 -11.61 -11.25
N LYS A 61 9.98 -12.94 -11.36
CA LYS A 61 10.62 -13.72 -12.45
C LYS A 61 10.34 -13.20 -13.86
N TYR A 62 9.09 -12.80 -14.15
CA TYR A 62 8.69 -12.38 -15.50
C TYR A 62 8.96 -10.91 -15.83
N VAL A 63 9.33 -10.11 -14.83
CA VAL A 63 9.54 -8.66 -14.99
C VAL A 63 11.00 -8.25 -14.82
N ILE A 64 11.92 -9.20 -14.60
CA ILE A 64 13.35 -8.90 -14.57
C ILE A 64 13.83 -8.58 -15.99
N LYS A 65 14.38 -7.37 -16.16
CA LYS A 65 14.97 -6.88 -17.42
C LYS A 65 16.45 -7.18 -17.51
N ASP A 66 17.19 -7.01 -16.41
CA ASP A 66 18.63 -7.26 -16.32
C ASP A 66 18.90 -8.33 -15.28
N GLN A 67 19.01 -9.58 -15.75
CA GLN A 67 19.27 -10.73 -14.89
C GLN A 67 20.66 -10.67 -14.24
N GLY A 68 21.66 -10.15 -14.93
CA GLY A 68 23.03 -10.08 -14.41
C GLY A 68 23.15 -9.09 -13.25
N PHE A 69 22.52 -7.93 -13.37
CA PHE A 69 22.43 -6.97 -12.27
C PHE A 69 21.57 -7.52 -11.12
N PHE A 70 20.43 -8.15 -11.45
CA PHE A 70 19.56 -8.76 -10.45
C PHE A 70 20.33 -9.79 -9.62
N ASP A 71 21.00 -10.76 -10.25
CA ASP A 71 21.72 -11.83 -9.54
C ASP A 71 22.85 -11.30 -8.64
N GLN A 72 23.48 -10.18 -9.02
CA GLN A 72 24.52 -9.53 -8.22
C GLN A 72 23.96 -8.79 -7.00
N GLN A 73 22.84 -8.09 -7.16
CA GLN A 73 22.27 -7.19 -6.15
C GLN A 73 21.17 -7.83 -5.30
N TYR A 74 20.59 -8.93 -5.76
CA TYR A 74 19.42 -9.56 -5.13
C TYR A 74 19.63 -9.85 -3.65
N LYS A 75 20.79 -10.44 -3.29
CA LYS A 75 21.13 -10.82 -1.91
C LYS A 75 21.32 -9.63 -0.96
N GLU A 76 21.55 -8.44 -1.51
CA GLU A 76 21.67 -7.22 -0.70
C GLU A 76 20.30 -6.71 -0.25
N TRP A 77 19.32 -6.80 -1.15
CA TRP A 77 18.01 -6.17 -1.00
C TRP A 77 16.89 -7.13 -0.57
N LEU A 78 16.89 -8.36 -1.08
CA LEU A 78 15.80 -9.32 -0.92
C LEU A 78 16.28 -10.64 -0.30
N PRO A 79 15.42 -11.34 0.46
CA PRO A 79 15.72 -12.67 0.97
C PRO A 79 15.83 -13.68 -0.18
N TRP A 80 16.73 -14.65 -0.05
CA TRP A 80 16.84 -15.79 -0.96
C TRP A 80 16.28 -17.07 -0.34
N ASN A 81 16.04 -18.08 -1.18
CA ASN A 81 15.54 -19.37 -0.73
C ASN A 81 16.48 -19.99 0.30
N ASP A 82 15.92 -20.53 1.39
CA ASP A 82 16.65 -21.16 2.49
C ASP A 82 17.59 -20.23 3.28
N CYS A 83 17.38 -18.91 3.21
CA CYS A 83 18.10 -17.97 4.08
C CYS A 83 17.66 -18.11 5.55
N THR A 84 18.56 -17.72 6.46
CA THR A 84 18.27 -17.72 7.90
C THR A 84 17.28 -16.61 8.26
N VAL A 85 16.57 -16.75 9.38
CA VAL A 85 15.68 -15.69 9.89
C VAL A 85 16.41 -14.35 10.07
N ALA A 86 17.71 -14.39 10.39
CA ALA A 86 18.54 -13.19 10.52
C ALA A 86 18.81 -12.51 9.16
N GLU A 87 18.92 -13.28 8.08
CA GLU A 87 19.10 -12.76 6.72
C GLU A 87 17.77 -12.26 6.15
N GLU A 88 16.67 -12.98 6.41
CA GLU A 88 15.32 -12.56 6.01
C GLU A 88 14.92 -11.23 6.67
N LYS A 89 15.26 -11.06 7.95
CA LYS A 89 14.98 -9.86 8.75
C LYS A 89 16.20 -8.97 8.92
N LYS A 90 17.11 -8.99 7.95
CA LYS A 90 18.32 -8.18 7.98
C LYS A 90 17.98 -6.69 8.07
N LEU A 91 18.78 -5.95 8.83
CA LEU A 91 18.67 -4.49 8.91
C LEU A 91 18.80 -3.87 7.51
N MET A 92 17.85 -3.01 7.15
CA MET A 92 17.72 -2.38 5.82
C MET A 92 17.44 -3.34 4.65
N GLY A 93 17.19 -4.62 4.91
CA GLY A 93 16.66 -5.54 3.91
C GLY A 93 15.15 -5.35 3.70
N ILE A 94 14.65 -5.81 2.57
CA ILE A 94 13.22 -5.80 2.25
C ILE A 94 12.72 -7.23 2.22
N THR A 95 11.64 -7.49 2.95
CA THR A 95 11.02 -8.81 3.05
C THR A 95 9.68 -8.80 2.33
N ILE A 96 9.35 -9.92 1.69
CA ILE A 96 8.02 -10.12 1.10
C ILE A 96 7.07 -10.58 2.20
N GLU A 97 6.19 -9.71 2.68
CA GLU A 97 5.25 -10.04 3.75
C GLU A 97 4.02 -10.82 3.27
N SER A 98 3.46 -10.43 2.13
CA SER A 98 2.24 -11.01 1.60
C SER A 98 2.21 -10.97 0.07
N GLN A 99 1.58 -12.00 -0.52
CA GLN A 99 1.34 -12.11 -1.95
C GLN A 99 -0.10 -12.55 -2.15
N GLY A 100 -0.78 -11.93 -3.11
CA GLY A 100 -2.17 -12.24 -3.43
C GLY A 100 -2.45 -12.01 -4.91
N GLU A 101 -3.63 -12.41 -5.33
CA GLU A 101 -4.04 -12.40 -6.74
C GLU A 101 -4.59 -11.03 -7.13
N ASN A 102 -5.41 -10.46 -6.25
CA ASN A 102 -6.11 -9.23 -6.50
C ASN A 102 -5.83 -8.23 -5.38
N PHE A 103 -5.68 -6.97 -5.78
CA PHE A 103 -5.43 -5.86 -4.87
C PHE A 103 -6.38 -4.71 -5.19
N VAL A 104 -7.11 -4.23 -4.18
CA VAL A 104 -8.00 -3.07 -4.28
C VAL A 104 -7.53 -2.00 -3.32
N CYS A 105 -7.30 -0.80 -3.83
CA CYS A 105 -6.88 0.37 -3.05
C CYS A 105 -7.83 1.53 -3.35
N ILE A 106 -8.56 1.96 -2.32
CA ILE A 106 -9.57 3.03 -2.44
C ILE A 106 -8.96 4.39 -2.09
N ALA A 107 -8.11 4.39 -1.06
CA ALA A 107 -7.45 5.58 -0.52
C ALA A 107 -6.16 5.20 0.23
N PRO A 108 -5.26 6.16 0.52
CA PRO A 108 -4.07 5.88 1.32
C PRO A 108 -4.43 5.23 2.67
N LYS A 109 -3.83 4.07 2.96
CA LYS A 109 -4.08 3.24 4.16
C LYS A 109 -5.47 2.56 4.20
N CYS A 110 -6.21 2.54 3.09
CA CYS A 110 -7.47 1.81 2.92
C CYS A 110 -7.37 0.89 1.69
N TYR A 111 -6.95 -0.34 1.90
CA TYR A 111 -6.70 -1.32 0.84
C TYR A 111 -6.95 -2.75 1.29
N ASN A 112 -7.18 -3.63 0.33
CA ASN A 112 -7.44 -5.04 0.53
C ASN A 112 -6.65 -5.88 -0.49
N LEU A 113 -5.92 -6.87 0.01
CA LEU A 113 -5.28 -7.92 -0.78
C LEU A 113 -6.06 -9.21 -0.55
N TYR A 114 -6.53 -9.84 -1.63
CA TYR A 114 -7.34 -11.04 -1.55
C TYR A 114 -7.01 -12.05 -2.64
N LYS A 115 -7.46 -13.28 -2.41
CA LYS A 115 -7.44 -14.38 -3.37
C LYS A 115 -8.83 -14.94 -3.55
N GLU A 116 -9.12 -15.45 -4.73
CA GLU A 116 -10.38 -16.13 -5.02
C GLU A 116 -10.20 -17.63 -4.78
N ASN A 117 -11.08 -18.24 -3.98
CA ASN A 117 -11.06 -19.70 -3.86
C ASN A 117 -11.83 -20.31 -5.04
N GLU A 118 -11.13 -21.00 -5.93
CA GLU A 118 -11.69 -21.69 -7.11
C GLU A 118 -12.81 -22.70 -6.78
N GLN A 119 -12.92 -23.14 -5.52
CA GLN A 119 -13.84 -24.21 -5.12
C GLN A 119 -15.19 -23.74 -4.59
N ASN A 120 -15.34 -22.50 -4.12
CA ASN A 120 -16.53 -22.08 -3.35
C ASN A 120 -16.97 -20.61 -3.58
N ASP A 121 -16.51 -19.93 -4.64
CA ASP A 121 -16.76 -18.49 -4.90
C ASP A 121 -16.46 -17.56 -3.71
N ASN A 122 -15.76 -18.06 -2.70
CA ASN A 122 -15.50 -17.35 -1.46
C ASN A 122 -14.18 -16.58 -1.61
N ILE A 123 -14.27 -15.26 -1.44
CA ILE A 123 -13.13 -14.37 -1.41
C ILE A 123 -12.43 -14.48 -0.05
N VAL A 124 -11.15 -14.81 -0.05
CA VAL A 124 -10.33 -14.84 1.17
C VAL A 124 -9.46 -13.60 1.20
N SER A 125 -9.73 -12.70 2.15
CA SER A 125 -8.87 -11.54 2.41
C SER A 125 -7.58 -12.00 3.09
N LEU A 126 -6.44 -11.69 2.47
CA LEU A 126 -5.11 -11.92 3.03
C LEU A 126 -4.65 -10.72 3.86
N VAL A 127 -4.93 -9.51 3.37
CA VAL A 127 -4.66 -8.25 4.07
C VAL A 127 -5.87 -7.35 3.92
N ASN A 128 -6.38 -6.79 5.02
CA ASN A 128 -7.47 -5.82 5.00
C ASN A 128 -7.08 -4.64 5.88
N ARG A 129 -6.63 -3.53 5.28
CA ARG A 129 -6.23 -2.32 6.00
C ARG A 129 -7.26 -1.22 5.83
N MET A 130 -7.61 -0.57 6.93
CA MET A 130 -8.55 0.54 6.99
C MET A 130 -8.05 1.62 7.95
N LYS A 131 -8.11 2.88 7.54
CA LYS A 131 -7.57 3.98 8.33
C LYS A 131 -8.49 4.37 9.49
N GLY A 132 -7.99 4.18 10.71
CA GLY A 132 -8.64 4.67 11.93
C GLY A 132 -9.91 3.91 12.30
N VAL A 133 -9.92 2.61 11.99
CA VAL A 133 -10.92 1.62 12.39
C VAL A 133 -10.18 0.33 12.76
N SER A 134 -10.65 -0.38 13.77
CA SER A 134 -10.07 -1.67 14.15
C SER A 134 -10.59 -2.77 13.23
N GLU A 135 -9.69 -3.59 12.69
CA GLU A 135 -10.00 -4.74 11.83
C GLU A 135 -11.01 -5.70 12.47
N VAL A 136 -10.91 -5.93 13.79
CA VAL A 136 -11.77 -6.87 14.54
C VAL A 136 -13.22 -6.38 14.69
N LYS A 137 -13.46 -5.07 14.67
CA LYS A 137 -14.82 -4.50 14.89
C LYS A 137 -15.48 -4.00 13.61
N ALA A 138 -14.71 -3.85 12.54
CA ALA A 138 -15.24 -3.52 11.25
C ALA A 138 -15.55 -4.83 10.53
N ASP A 139 -16.83 -5.20 10.47
CA ASP A 139 -17.36 -6.26 9.61
C ASP A 139 -17.30 -5.85 8.12
N ILE A 140 -16.19 -5.22 7.69
CA ILE A 140 -15.97 -4.77 6.32
C ILE A 140 -15.24 -5.87 5.57
N THR A 141 -15.92 -6.37 4.54
CA THR A 141 -15.45 -7.45 3.67
C THR A 141 -14.82 -6.91 2.39
N THR A 142 -14.14 -7.76 1.62
CA THR A 142 -13.64 -7.39 0.29
C THR A 142 -14.77 -6.93 -0.65
N ASN A 143 -15.96 -7.51 -0.52
CA ASN A 143 -17.13 -7.10 -1.30
C ASN A 143 -17.52 -5.65 -1.04
N ASP A 144 -17.32 -5.14 0.18
CA ASP A 144 -17.61 -3.75 0.53
C ASP A 144 -16.62 -2.79 -0.14
N HIS A 145 -15.36 -3.19 -0.29
CA HIS A 145 -14.38 -2.44 -1.09
C HIS A 145 -14.78 -2.40 -2.56
N ILE A 146 -15.23 -3.54 -3.13
CA ILE A 146 -15.65 -3.63 -4.53
C ILE A 146 -16.92 -2.80 -4.78
N LYS A 147 -17.91 -2.88 -3.89
CA LYS A 147 -19.13 -2.05 -3.95
C LYS A 147 -18.82 -0.56 -3.85
N CYS A 148 -17.94 -0.18 -2.92
CA CYS A 148 -17.49 1.21 -2.78
C CYS A 148 -16.86 1.74 -4.07
N LEU A 149 -16.02 0.92 -4.72
CA LEU A 149 -15.36 1.25 -5.99
C LEU A 149 -16.32 1.35 -7.18
N ASN A 150 -17.26 0.41 -7.31
CA ASN A 150 -18.17 0.34 -8.46
C ASN A 150 -19.36 1.31 -8.34
N ASP A 151 -19.97 1.39 -7.15
CA ASP A 151 -21.21 2.13 -6.93
C ASP A 151 -20.96 3.54 -6.36
N GLY A 152 -19.70 3.87 -6.02
CA GLY A 152 -19.34 5.15 -5.41
C GLY A 152 -19.97 5.37 -4.03
N CYS A 153 -20.33 4.30 -3.32
CA CYS A 153 -21.02 4.38 -2.03
C CYS A 153 -20.08 4.65 -0.86
N ASN A 154 -20.57 5.32 0.18
CA ASN A 154 -19.82 5.55 1.42
C ASN A 154 -20.22 4.51 2.47
N ILE A 155 -19.23 3.83 3.04
CA ILE A 155 -19.43 2.80 4.06
C ILE A 155 -19.03 3.35 5.41
N ASN A 156 -20.02 3.47 6.29
CA ASN A 156 -19.87 4.02 7.63
C ASN A 156 -19.85 2.90 8.67
N VAL A 157 -18.90 2.99 9.61
CA VAL A 157 -18.83 2.08 10.76
C VAL A 157 -18.94 2.89 12.04
N THR A 158 -19.59 2.31 13.05
CA THR A 158 -19.63 2.89 14.39
C THR A 158 -18.37 2.48 15.13
N ILE A 159 -17.55 3.46 15.51
CA ILE A 159 -16.32 3.25 16.27
C ILE A 159 -16.46 3.85 17.67
N ASN A 160 -15.77 3.25 18.62
CA ASN A 160 -15.68 3.75 19.98
C ASN A 160 -14.36 4.51 20.11
N ASN A 161 -14.44 5.80 20.42
CA ASN A 161 -13.28 6.65 20.66
C ASN A 161 -13.13 6.92 22.16
N LEU A 162 -11.92 6.82 22.69
CA LEU A 162 -11.62 7.19 24.07
C LEU A 162 -11.22 8.67 24.09
N GLN A 163 -11.96 9.47 24.86
CA GLN A 163 -11.67 10.89 25.03
C GLN A 163 -11.50 11.23 26.51
N MET A 164 -10.46 12.02 26.80
CA MET A 164 -10.18 12.54 28.13
C MET A 164 -10.64 14.00 28.20
N LYS A 165 -11.51 14.30 29.16
CA LYS A 165 -11.99 15.67 29.41
C LYS A 165 -12.02 15.90 30.92
N MET A 166 -11.37 16.97 31.37
CA MET A 166 -11.28 17.31 32.81
C MET A 166 -10.81 16.10 33.64
N GLU A 167 -9.72 15.46 33.23
CA GLU A 167 -9.12 14.28 33.89
C GLU A 167 -10.02 13.02 33.93
N VAL A 168 -11.23 13.05 33.37
CA VAL A 168 -12.12 11.89 33.26
C VAL A 168 -12.02 11.30 31.85
N MET A 169 -11.74 10.00 31.78
CA MET A 169 -11.76 9.24 30.52
C MET A 169 -13.18 8.75 30.24
N SER A 170 -13.67 9.01 29.03
CA SER A 170 -14.99 8.60 28.56
C SER A 170 -14.88 7.85 27.23
N THR A 171 -15.81 6.93 26.98
CA THR A 171 -15.95 6.27 25.69
C THR A 171 -17.10 6.92 24.93
N ILE A 172 -16.83 7.38 23.71
CA ILE A 172 -17.82 8.02 22.85
C ILE A 172 -17.98 7.19 21.60
N ASN A 173 -19.22 6.86 21.26
CA ASN A 173 -19.55 6.17 20.03
C ASN A 173 -19.72 7.20 18.92
N MET A 174 -18.96 7.05 17.84
CA MET A 174 -18.99 7.95 16.69
C MET A 174 -19.19 7.12 15.41
N LYS A 175 -20.07 7.58 14.51
CA LYS A 175 -20.14 7.04 13.15
C LYS A 175 -19.08 7.71 12.30
N LYS A 176 -18.23 6.91 11.66
CA LYS A 176 -17.14 7.38 10.80
C LYS A 176 -17.23 6.69 9.45
N SER A 177 -17.02 7.45 8.38
CA SER A 177 -16.85 6.88 7.03
C SER A 177 -15.50 6.21 6.95
N VAL A 178 -15.49 4.92 6.65
CA VAL A 178 -14.29 4.07 6.59
C VAL A 178 -13.82 3.96 5.15
N LEU A 179 -14.75 3.64 4.27
CA LEU A 179 -14.56 3.62 2.83
C LEU A 179 -15.43 4.71 2.23
N THR A 180 -14.86 5.49 1.33
CA THR A 180 -15.55 6.57 0.63
C THR A 180 -15.41 6.32 -0.85
N GLY A 181 -16.52 6.35 -1.59
CA GLY A 181 -16.52 6.19 -3.04
C GLY A 181 -15.97 7.41 -3.79
N THR A 182 -15.70 8.51 -3.08
CA THR A 182 -14.99 9.67 -3.62
C THR A 182 -13.48 9.38 -3.68
N HIS A 183 -13.02 8.93 -4.84
CA HIS A 183 -11.61 8.69 -5.11
C HIS A 183 -10.91 9.99 -5.52
N ASN A 184 -10.48 10.78 -4.54
CA ASN A 184 -9.59 11.89 -4.83
C ASN A 184 -8.17 11.32 -5.04
N LYS A 185 -7.84 10.92 -6.27
CA LYS A 185 -6.42 10.82 -6.66
C LYS A 185 -5.79 12.20 -6.47
N ILE A 186 -4.48 12.28 -6.25
CA ILE A 186 -3.81 13.58 -6.14
C ILE A 186 -3.15 13.88 -7.47
N VAL A 187 -3.35 15.09 -7.99
CA VAL A 187 -2.63 15.65 -9.13
C VAL A 187 -1.43 16.43 -8.59
N VAL A 188 -0.25 16.13 -9.13
CA VAL A 188 0.99 16.86 -8.81
C VAL A 188 1.14 18.00 -9.83
N LEU A 189 1.20 19.23 -9.33
CA LEU A 189 1.43 20.42 -10.14
C LEU A 189 2.94 20.63 -10.41
N ILE A 190 3.26 21.48 -11.38
CA ILE A 190 4.63 21.80 -11.89
C ILE A 190 5.66 22.23 -10.83
N TYR A 191 5.24 22.56 -9.59
CA TYR A 191 6.12 22.95 -8.49
C TYR A 191 6.04 22.00 -7.27
N GLY A 192 5.51 20.79 -7.45
CA GLY A 192 5.39 19.80 -6.37
C GLY A 192 4.24 20.05 -5.40
N TYR A 193 3.32 20.96 -5.74
CA TYR A 193 2.05 21.11 -5.01
C TYR A 193 1.10 19.97 -5.35
N TYR A 194 0.32 19.56 -4.34
CA TYR A 194 -0.61 18.45 -4.42
C TYR A 194 -2.04 18.98 -4.41
N THR A 195 -2.83 18.64 -5.42
CA THR A 195 -4.24 19.02 -5.52
C THR A 195 -5.14 17.80 -5.68
N PRO A 196 -6.38 17.82 -5.18
CA PRO A 196 -7.30 16.72 -5.42
C PRO A 196 -7.66 16.62 -6.90
N PHE A 197 -7.56 15.43 -7.48
CA PHE A 197 -8.04 15.11 -8.81
C PHE A 197 -9.56 15.26 -8.84
N VAL A 198 -10.02 16.15 -9.70
CA VAL A 198 -11.44 16.32 -10.03
C VAL A 198 -11.62 15.88 -11.47
N TYR A 199 -12.51 14.90 -11.69
CA TYR A 199 -12.81 14.41 -13.03
C TYR A 199 -13.28 15.56 -13.93
N GLY A 200 -12.66 15.71 -15.10
CA GLY A 200 -12.95 16.79 -16.05
C GLY A 200 -12.17 18.09 -15.84
N ILE A 201 -11.34 18.19 -14.80
CA ILE A 201 -10.48 19.35 -14.55
C ILE A 201 -9.03 18.99 -14.88
N SER A 202 -8.44 19.63 -15.89
CA SER A 202 -7.01 19.45 -16.21
C SER A 202 -6.12 20.24 -15.24
N VAL A 203 -4.83 19.92 -15.23
CA VAL A 203 -3.79 20.62 -14.45
C VAL A 203 -3.81 22.14 -14.67
N ASP A 204 -4.14 22.56 -15.89
CA ASP A 204 -4.12 23.97 -16.31
C ASP A 204 -5.22 24.81 -15.66
N HIS A 205 -6.23 24.17 -15.06
CA HIS A 205 -7.34 24.84 -14.39
C HIS A 205 -7.03 25.17 -12.92
N TYR A 206 -5.91 24.70 -12.37
CA TYR A 206 -5.50 25.02 -11.01
C TYR A 206 -4.72 26.34 -10.99
N ILE A 207 -5.29 27.35 -10.31
CA ILE A 207 -4.61 28.60 -10.04
C ILE A 207 -3.85 28.45 -8.72
N ILE A 208 -2.54 28.63 -8.77
CA ILE A 208 -1.68 28.70 -7.58
C ILE A 208 -1.47 30.20 -7.29
N GLU A 209 -2.03 30.68 -6.18
CA GLU A 209 -1.70 32.01 -5.61
C GLU A 209 -0.48 31.93 -4.68
#